data_AF-A0A7S3FGZ7-F1
#
_entry.id   AF-A0A7S3FGZ7-F1
#
_cell.length_a   1.000
_cell.length_b   1.000
_cell.length_c   1.000
_cell.angle_alpha   90.00
_cell.angle_beta   90.00
_cell.angle_gamma   90.00
#
_symmetry.space_group_name_H-M   'P 1'
#
loop_
_entity.id
_entity.type
_entity.pdbx_description
1 polymer ?
#
loop_
_entity_poly.entity_id
_entity_poly.type
_entity_poly.pdbx_seq_one_letter_code
_entity_poly.pdbx_strand_id
1 'polypeptide(L)'
;VAAGMDRVAAAVAASGGGARVAAVVSVGDNFYGNGLANCDDPAFNHSFSAVYDGASLRGLAWDVLLGNHDYRGDISAQLDDCAHEWDGRWRASGRALGGRAVYASPDGSVEVHVVFVDTNPLISEYAFCPGRHVYDFDHPEVGGPMFGAPAYAAEYAAFRR
;
A
#
# COMPACT_ATOMS: atom_id res chain seq x y z
N VAL A 1 12.08 -12.20 5.12
CA VAL A 1 11.43 -11.94 3.81
C VAL A 1 12.37 -11.22 2.84
N ALA A 2 12.89 -10.04 3.18
CA ALA A 2 13.78 -9.25 2.31
C ALA A 2 14.95 -10.02 1.66
N ALA A 3 15.76 -10.74 2.44
CA ALA A 3 16.86 -11.56 1.89
C ALA A 3 16.38 -12.71 0.97
N GLY A 4 15.13 -13.15 1.10
CA GLY A 4 14.51 -14.09 0.16
C GLY A 4 14.14 -13.39 -1.15
N MET A 5 13.52 -12.22 -1.07
CA MET A 5 13.16 -11.41 -2.24
C MET A 5 14.38 -10.98 -3.04
N ASP A 6 15.45 -10.53 -2.37
CA ASP A 6 16.70 -10.12 -3.03
C ASP A 6 17.33 -11.30 -3.78
N ARG A 7 17.33 -12.50 -3.19
CA ARG A 7 17.80 -13.73 -3.86
C ARG A 7 16.96 -14.09 -5.09
N VAL A 8 15.63 -13.94 -5.02
CA VAL A 8 14.73 -14.19 -6.16
C VAL A 8 15.00 -13.18 -7.27
N ALA A 9 15.07 -11.88 -6.94
CA ALA A 9 15.36 -10.83 -7.91
C ALA A 9 16.72 -11.02 -8.59
N ALA A 10 17.75 -11.37 -7.82
CA ALA A 10 19.07 -11.69 -8.33
C ALA A 10 19.05 -12.93 -9.25
N ALA A 11 18.33 -13.99 -8.88
CA ALA A 11 18.20 -15.20 -9.69
C ALA A 11 17.48 -14.94 -11.02
N VAL A 12 16.42 -14.11 -11.01
CA VAL A 12 15.73 -13.68 -12.24
C VAL A 12 16.70 -12.94 -13.16
N ALA A 13 17.45 -11.97 -12.63
CA ALA A 13 18.43 -11.21 -13.40
C ALA A 13 19.55 -12.11 -13.96
N ALA A 14 19.96 -13.15 -13.23
CA ALA A 14 20.99 -14.09 -13.64
C ALA A 14 20.53 -15.15 -14.65
N SER A 15 19.22 -15.28 -14.91
CA SER A 15 18.67 -16.36 -15.76
C SER A 15 19.04 -16.29 -17.25
N GLY A 16 19.75 -15.23 -17.69
CA GLY A 16 20.30 -15.12 -19.04
C GLY A 16 19.30 -14.80 -20.15
N GLY A 17 17.99 -14.79 -19.86
CA GLY A 17 16.93 -14.46 -20.82
C GLY A 17 16.59 -12.98 -20.97
N GLY A 18 17.40 -12.07 -20.38
CA GLY A 18 17.11 -10.64 -20.34
C GLY A 18 15.91 -10.24 -19.46
N ALA A 19 15.30 -11.21 -18.77
CA ALA A 19 14.21 -10.96 -17.84
C ALA A 19 14.71 -10.22 -16.59
N ARG A 20 13.91 -9.26 -16.12
CA ARG A 20 14.14 -8.52 -14.89
C ARG A 20 12.83 -8.38 -14.12
N VAL A 21 12.93 -8.29 -12.80
CA VAL A 21 11.79 -7.88 -11.99
C VAL A 21 11.42 -6.45 -12.36
N ALA A 22 10.16 -6.20 -12.69
CA ALA A 22 9.69 -4.88 -13.12
C ALA A 22 9.34 -3.97 -11.93
N ALA A 23 8.70 -4.56 -10.91
CA ALA A 23 8.30 -3.89 -9.68
C ALA A 23 8.01 -4.95 -8.59
N VAL A 24 7.86 -4.48 -7.36
CA VAL A 24 7.28 -5.22 -6.25
C VAL A 24 5.86 -4.70 -6.03
N VAL A 25 4.90 -5.60 -5.78
CA VAL A 25 3.55 -5.22 -5.36
C VAL A 25 3.39 -5.58 -3.88
N SER A 26 3.15 -4.59 -3.02
CA SER A 26 2.83 -4.81 -1.61
C SER A 26 1.32 -4.84 -1.42
N VAL A 27 0.79 -5.92 -0.86
CA VAL A 27 -0.66 -6.24 -0.84
C VAL A 27 -1.38 -5.79 0.43
N GLY A 28 -0.82 -4.83 1.17
CA GLY A 28 -1.37 -4.34 2.44
C GLY A 28 -0.67 -4.92 3.67
N ASP A 29 -1.08 -4.41 4.84
CA ASP A 29 -0.47 -4.66 6.16
C ASP A 29 1.04 -4.36 6.13
N ASN A 30 1.38 -3.18 5.60
CA ASN A 30 2.77 -2.77 5.43
C ASN A 30 3.43 -2.49 6.79
N PHE A 31 2.65 -1.90 7.73
CA PHE A 31 3.10 -1.59 9.08
C PHE A 31 2.16 -2.20 10.12
N TYR A 32 2.59 -3.33 10.69
CA TYR A 32 1.82 -4.08 11.68
C TYR A 32 1.64 -3.32 13.01
N GLY A 33 0.53 -3.62 13.68
CA GLY A 33 0.12 -2.94 14.91
C GLY A 33 -0.88 -1.84 14.58
N ASN A 34 -0.39 -0.61 14.36
CA ASN A 34 -1.19 0.60 14.15
C ASN A 34 -0.63 1.50 13.03
N GLY A 35 -0.22 0.94 11.89
CA GLY A 35 0.23 1.74 10.75
C GLY A 35 1.43 2.63 11.07
N LEU A 36 1.57 3.71 10.30
CA LEU A 36 2.45 4.84 10.63
C LEU A 36 1.64 5.89 11.39
N ALA A 37 2.26 6.58 12.34
CA ALA A 37 1.58 7.60 13.13
C ALA A 37 1.45 8.94 12.40
N ASN A 38 2.37 9.27 11.47
CA ASN A 38 2.44 10.53 10.73
C ASN A 38 3.60 10.51 9.71
N CYS A 39 3.81 11.66 9.05
CA CYS A 39 4.91 11.94 8.13
C CYS A 39 6.31 12.10 8.76
N ASP A 40 6.56 11.64 9.98
CA ASP A 40 7.90 11.59 10.59
C ASP A 40 8.15 10.25 11.29
N ASP A 41 7.30 9.24 11.06
CA ASP A 41 7.35 7.99 11.80
C ASP A 41 8.59 7.15 11.42
N PRO A 42 9.52 6.88 12.37
CA PRO A 42 10.72 6.09 12.09
C PRO A 42 10.43 4.64 11.70
N ALA A 43 9.21 4.14 11.95
CA ALA A 43 8.78 2.81 11.56
C ALA A 43 8.88 2.59 10.04
N PHE A 44 8.73 3.64 9.23
CA PHE A 44 8.93 3.56 7.78
C PHE A 44 10.34 3.07 7.45
N ASN A 45 11.37 3.77 7.93
CA ASN A 45 12.74 3.37 7.68
C ASN A 45 13.05 1.98 8.28
N HIS A 46 12.61 1.72 9.51
CA HIS A 46 12.89 0.47 10.21
C HIS A 46 12.21 -0.76 9.61
N SER A 47 11.08 -0.59 8.94
CA SER A 47 10.28 -1.71 8.40
C SER A 47 10.32 -1.80 6.88
N PHE A 48 10.71 -0.72 6.20
CA PHE A 48 10.81 -0.65 4.75
C PHE A 48 12.23 -0.32 4.26
N SER A 49 12.68 0.93 4.38
CA SER A 49 13.87 1.41 3.67
C SER A 49 15.14 0.65 4.05
N ALA A 50 15.40 0.48 5.34
CA ALA A 50 16.56 -0.25 5.84
C ALA A 50 16.44 -1.77 5.68
N VAL A 51 15.21 -2.30 5.56
CA VAL A 51 14.96 -3.74 5.46
C VAL A 51 15.13 -4.23 4.02
N TYR A 52 14.62 -3.48 3.05
CA TYR A 52 14.64 -3.85 1.64
C TYR A 52 15.78 -3.17 0.87
N ASP A 53 16.95 -3.02 1.51
CA ASP A 53 18.10 -2.34 0.95
C ASP A 53 19.01 -3.25 0.08
N GLY A 54 18.59 -4.49 -0.22
CA GLY A 54 19.38 -5.41 -1.04
C GLY A 54 19.71 -4.85 -2.42
N ALA A 55 20.88 -5.20 -2.96
CA ALA A 55 21.36 -4.66 -4.24
C ALA A 55 20.37 -4.89 -5.40
N SER A 56 19.62 -6.00 -5.37
CA SER A 56 18.62 -6.32 -6.40
C SER A 56 17.28 -5.65 -6.16
N LEU A 57 17.07 -5.03 -4.99
CA LEU A 57 15.81 -4.37 -4.59
C LEU A 57 15.91 -2.84 -4.58
N ARG A 58 17.10 -2.25 -4.41
CA ARG A 58 17.31 -0.78 -4.33
C ARG A 58 16.83 0.01 -5.55
N GLY A 59 16.76 -0.63 -6.72
CA GLY A 59 16.28 0.01 -7.95
C GLY A 59 14.84 -0.35 -8.32
N LEU A 60 14.21 -1.24 -7.56
CA LEU A 60 12.84 -1.66 -7.82
C LEU A 60 11.87 -0.74 -7.11
N ALA A 61 10.85 -0.32 -7.84
CA ALA A 61 9.75 0.36 -7.21
C ALA A 61 8.74 -0.60 -6.62
N TRP A 62 7.94 -0.05 -5.72
CA TRP A 62 7.00 -0.75 -4.87
C TRP A 62 5.63 -0.14 -5.07
N ASP A 63 4.75 -0.86 -5.73
CA ASP A 63 3.36 -0.49 -5.90
C ASP A 63 2.59 -1.00 -4.68
N VAL A 64 2.21 -0.07 -3.80
CA VAL A 64 1.69 -0.39 -2.47
C VAL A 64 0.18 -0.23 -2.39
N LEU A 65 -0.46 -1.21 -1.73
CA LEU A 65 -1.82 -1.14 -1.21
C LEU A 65 -1.78 -1.08 0.31
N LEU A 66 -2.86 -0.58 0.91
CA LEU A 66 -3.03 -0.54 2.36
C LEU A 66 -3.88 -1.71 2.84
N GLY A 67 -3.49 -2.29 3.98
CA GLY A 67 -4.26 -3.29 4.70
C GLY A 67 -4.90 -2.72 5.96
N ASN A 68 -5.61 -3.56 6.69
CA ASN A 68 -6.34 -3.14 7.88
C ASN A 68 -5.43 -2.64 8.99
N HIS A 69 -4.16 -3.06 9.06
CA HIS A 69 -3.22 -2.52 10.06
C HIS A 69 -2.75 -1.12 9.70
N ASP A 70 -2.61 -0.82 8.40
CA ASP A 70 -2.19 0.49 7.93
C ASP A 70 -3.24 1.56 8.25
N TYR A 71 -4.51 1.22 8.03
CA TYR A 71 -5.65 2.07 8.38
C TYR A 71 -5.78 2.38 9.88
N ARG A 72 -5.07 1.69 10.77
CA ARG A 72 -5.10 2.01 12.22
C ARG A 72 -4.16 3.14 12.62
N GLY A 73 -3.33 3.60 11.67
CA GLY A 73 -2.51 4.80 11.79
C GLY A 73 -3.03 5.92 10.89
N ASP A 74 -2.15 6.85 10.56
CA ASP A 74 -2.37 7.89 9.57
C ASP A 74 -2.04 7.33 8.18
N ILE A 75 -3.07 7.08 7.37
CA ILE A 75 -2.88 6.53 6.02
C ILE A 75 -2.30 7.55 5.06
N SER A 76 -2.45 8.85 5.35
CA SER A 76 -1.86 9.94 4.55
C SER A 76 -0.34 9.83 4.54
N ALA A 77 0.27 9.39 5.64
CA ALA A 77 1.71 9.12 5.70
C ALA A 77 2.20 8.09 4.66
N GLN A 78 1.32 7.20 4.20
CA GLN A 78 1.62 6.18 3.18
C GLN A 78 1.10 6.53 1.78
N LEU A 79 -0.01 7.28 1.67
CA LEU A 79 -0.69 7.59 0.41
C LEU A 79 -0.25 8.92 -0.23
N ASP A 80 0.04 9.92 0.60
CA ASP A 80 0.56 11.21 0.15
C ASP A 80 2.07 11.10 -0.14
N ASP A 81 2.68 12.25 -0.44
CA ASP A 81 4.06 12.31 -0.89
C ASP A 81 5.07 11.92 0.21
N CYS A 82 4.69 11.91 1.49
CA CYS A 82 5.60 11.66 2.62
C CYS A 82 6.45 10.38 2.47
N ALA A 83 5.81 9.21 2.32
CA ALA A 83 6.53 7.95 2.16
C ALA A 83 7.38 7.91 0.86
N HIS A 84 6.89 8.52 -0.22
CA HIS A 84 7.63 8.61 -1.47
C HIS A 84 8.85 9.53 -1.36
N GLU A 85 8.75 10.62 -0.61
CA GLU A 85 9.84 11.57 -0.36
C GLU A 85 10.95 10.94 0.49
N TRP A 86 10.62 10.08 1.46
CA TRP A 86 11.63 9.36 2.23
C TRP A 86 12.31 8.26 1.41
N ASP A 87 11.57 7.58 0.54
CA ASP A 87 12.10 6.54 -0.32
C ASP A 87 11.32 6.48 -1.63
N GLY A 88 11.90 7.04 -2.70
CA GLY A 88 11.26 7.13 -4.02
C GLY A 88 10.89 5.80 -4.66
N ARG A 89 11.29 4.67 -4.06
CA ARG A 89 10.78 3.35 -4.45
C ARG A 89 9.33 3.15 -4.06
N TRP A 90 8.87 3.76 -2.97
CA TRP A 90 7.50 3.65 -2.48
C TRP A 90 6.56 4.41 -3.42
N ARG A 91 5.72 3.68 -4.16
CA ARG A 91 4.65 4.25 -4.96
C ARG A 91 3.31 3.89 -4.32
N ALA A 92 2.56 4.90 -3.91
CA ALA A 92 1.16 4.77 -3.49
C ALA A 92 0.26 4.46 -4.69
N SER A 93 0.56 3.40 -5.42
CA SER A 93 -0.07 3.02 -6.69
C SER A 93 -1.50 2.50 -6.50
N GLY A 94 -1.87 2.17 -5.27
CA GLY A 94 -3.21 1.83 -4.85
C GLY A 94 -4.02 3.00 -4.29
N ARG A 95 -3.85 4.24 -4.79
CA ARG A 95 -4.72 5.40 -4.45
C ARG A 95 -6.16 4.92 -4.31
N ALA A 96 -6.72 5.17 -3.13
CA ALA A 96 -7.52 4.24 -2.32
C ALA A 96 -8.81 3.62 -2.91
N LEU A 97 -9.10 3.80 -4.20
CA LEU A 97 -10.27 3.27 -4.90
C LEU A 97 -9.96 2.95 -6.38
N GLY A 98 -9.08 1.97 -6.66
CA GLY A 98 -9.02 1.36 -8.01
C GLY A 98 -7.84 1.79 -8.90
N GLY A 99 -6.65 2.01 -8.31
CA GLY A 99 -5.42 2.22 -9.09
C GLY A 99 -5.14 1.05 -10.06
N ARG A 100 -4.46 1.34 -11.18
CA ARG A 100 -4.02 0.33 -12.16
C ARG A 100 -2.56 0.52 -12.51
N ALA A 101 -1.79 -0.56 -12.44
CA ALA A 101 -0.47 -0.64 -13.05
C ALA A 101 -0.55 -1.48 -14.33
N VAL A 102 0.28 -1.13 -15.31
CA VAL A 102 0.47 -1.94 -16.52
C VAL A 102 1.95 -2.26 -16.65
N TYR A 103 2.27 -3.53 -16.77
CA TYR A 103 3.62 -4.01 -17.01
C TYR A 103 3.68 -4.66 -18.37
N ALA A 104 4.71 -4.32 -19.15
CA ALA A 104 4.92 -4.90 -20.47
C ALA A 104 6.20 -5.75 -20.47
N SER A 105 6.23 -6.78 -21.32
CA SER A 105 7.48 -7.46 -21.68
C SER A 105 8.46 -6.47 -22.31
N PRO A 106 9.78 -6.73 -22.28
CA PRO A 106 10.78 -5.81 -22.85
C PRO A 106 10.57 -5.47 -24.33
N ASP A 107 9.96 -6.38 -25.09
CA ASP A 107 9.63 -6.22 -26.51
C ASP A 107 8.21 -5.70 -26.76
N GLY A 108 7.42 -5.47 -25.71
CA GLY A 108 6.04 -5.01 -25.78
C GLY A 108 5.03 -6.03 -26.32
N SER A 109 5.44 -7.29 -26.53
CA SER A 109 4.56 -8.34 -27.07
C SER A 109 3.48 -8.81 -26.10
N VAL A 110 3.68 -8.61 -24.79
CA VAL A 110 2.74 -8.97 -23.72
C VAL A 110 2.58 -7.81 -22.75
N GLU A 111 1.33 -7.50 -22.42
CA GLU A 111 0.98 -6.59 -21.34
C GLU A 111 0.22 -7.31 -20.23
N VAL A 112 0.51 -6.94 -18.99
CA VAL A 112 -0.14 -7.39 -17.77
C VAL A 112 -0.75 -6.19 -17.08
N HIS A 113 -2.08 -6.18 -16.97
CA HIS A 113 -2.82 -5.19 -16.22
C HIS A 113 -3.05 -5.67 -14.80
N VAL A 114 -2.57 -4.90 -13.83
CA VAL A 114 -2.79 -5.14 -12.41
C VAL A 114 -3.75 -4.08 -11.89
N VAL A 115 -4.87 -4.53 -11.32
CA VAL A 115 -5.87 -3.66 -10.69
C VAL A 115 -5.71 -3.78 -9.18
N PHE A 116 -5.59 -2.63 -8.53
CA PHE A 116 -5.45 -2.52 -7.09
C PHE A 116 -6.80 -2.21 -6.47
N VAL A 117 -7.22 -3.01 -5.48
CA VAL A 117 -8.51 -2.86 -4.81
C VAL A 117 -8.24 -2.66 -3.32
N ASP A 118 -8.63 -1.50 -2.80
CA ASP A 118 -8.69 -1.30 -1.36
C ASP A 118 -9.98 -1.92 -0.83
N THR A 119 -9.82 -2.93 0.03
CA THR A 119 -10.95 -3.68 0.58
C THR A 119 -11.43 -3.10 1.90
N ASN A 120 -10.67 -2.22 2.55
CA ASN A 120 -11.01 -1.71 3.89
C ASN A 120 -12.32 -0.92 3.90
N PRO A 121 -12.59 0.00 2.94
CA PRO A 121 -13.87 0.70 2.88
C PRO A 121 -15.08 -0.21 2.59
N LEU A 122 -14.84 -1.43 2.07
CA LEU A 122 -15.90 -2.40 1.75
C LEU A 122 -16.34 -3.23 2.97
N ILE A 123 -15.66 -3.09 4.11
CA ILE A 123 -15.91 -3.84 5.33
C ILE A 123 -16.65 -2.94 6.33
N SER A 124 -17.95 -3.17 6.50
CA SER A 124 -18.81 -2.40 7.40
C SER A 124 -18.31 -2.35 8.84
N GLU A 125 -17.73 -3.43 9.33
CA GLU A 125 -17.25 -3.57 10.70
C GLU A 125 -16.10 -2.60 11.01
N TYR A 126 -15.31 -2.20 10.00
CA TYR A 126 -14.26 -1.21 10.21
C TYR A 126 -14.81 0.20 10.38
N ALA A 127 -15.96 0.51 9.79
CA ALA A 127 -16.63 1.80 9.92
C ALA A 127 -17.54 1.88 11.15
N PHE A 128 -18.13 0.76 11.61
CA PHE A 128 -19.24 0.77 12.57
C PHE A 128 -19.01 0.00 13.89
N CYS A 129 -17.89 -0.70 14.06
CA CYS A 129 -17.57 -1.44 15.31
C CYS A 129 -16.38 -0.83 16.07
N PRO A 130 -16.58 0.29 16.81
CA PRO A 130 -15.53 1.06 17.49
C PRO A 130 -14.87 0.34 18.69
N GLY A 131 -15.27 -0.89 19.01
CA GLY A 131 -14.80 -1.62 20.20
C GLY A 131 -13.45 -2.33 20.05
N ARG A 132 -12.81 -2.31 18.87
CA ARG A 132 -11.57 -3.07 18.64
C ARG A 132 -10.40 -2.20 18.16
N HIS A 133 -10.60 -1.37 17.15
CA HIS A 133 -9.59 -0.45 16.59
C HIS A 133 -10.28 0.78 15.98
N VAL A 134 -9.56 1.90 15.92
CA VAL A 134 -9.96 3.10 15.15
C VAL A 134 -9.28 3.01 13.79
N TYR A 135 -10.04 3.23 12.72
CA TYR A 135 -9.55 3.20 11.34
C TYR A 135 -9.67 4.58 10.71
N ASP A 136 -8.63 5.04 10.02
CA ASP A 136 -8.56 6.31 9.31
C ASP A 136 -9.20 6.19 7.91
N PHE A 137 -10.47 6.55 7.82
CA PHE A 137 -11.18 6.68 6.55
C PHE A 137 -11.35 8.16 6.12
N ASP A 138 -10.67 9.09 6.80
CA ASP A 138 -10.88 10.53 6.58
C ASP A 138 -10.06 11.07 5.40
N HIS A 139 -9.13 10.27 4.85
CA HIS A 139 -8.32 10.65 3.70
C HIS A 139 -9.17 10.91 2.42
N PRO A 140 -8.93 12.01 1.69
CA PRO A 140 -9.76 12.41 0.54
C PRO A 140 -9.88 11.37 -0.58
N GLU A 141 -8.83 10.59 -0.82
CA GLU A 141 -8.81 9.57 -1.89
C GLU A 141 -9.61 8.31 -1.54
N VAL A 142 -9.79 8.01 -0.25
CA VAL A 142 -10.61 6.89 0.21
C VAL A 142 -12.09 7.25 0.06
N GLY A 143 -12.40 8.54 0.17
CA GLY A 143 -13.75 9.05 0.26
C GLY A 143 -14.39 8.51 1.53
N GLY A 144 -14.41 9.31 2.61
CA GLY A 144 -15.13 8.95 3.84
C GLY A 144 -16.49 8.33 3.52
N PRO A 145 -16.95 7.35 4.30
CA PRO A 145 -17.65 6.10 3.91
C PRO A 145 -18.73 6.23 2.80
N MET A 146 -18.35 6.62 1.58
CA MET A 146 -19.30 6.98 0.52
C MET A 146 -19.44 5.91 -0.56
N PHE A 147 -18.58 4.90 -0.60
CA PHE A 147 -18.81 3.70 -1.40
C PHE A 147 -19.49 2.61 -0.55
N GLY A 148 -20.76 2.87 -0.21
CA GLY A 148 -21.64 1.84 0.37
C GLY A 148 -22.80 2.33 1.24
N ALA A 149 -22.82 3.59 1.67
CA ALA A 149 -23.70 3.99 2.77
C ALA A 149 -24.61 5.22 2.53
N PRO A 150 -25.56 5.20 1.57
CA PRO A 150 -26.81 5.92 1.79
C PRO A 150 -27.50 5.42 3.08
N ALA A 151 -27.31 4.14 3.44
CA ALA A 151 -27.95 3.50 4.58
C ALA A 151 -27.31 3.81 5.94
N TYR A 152 -26.05 4.28 6.00
CA TYR A 152 -25.32 4.40 7.27
C TYR A 152 -24.69 5.78 7.53
N ALA A 153 -24.83 6.75 6.62
CA ALA A 153 -24.37 8.12 6.85
C ALA A 153 -24.96 8.76 8.13
N ALA A 154 -26.20 8.39 8.49
CA ALA A 154 -26.86 8.85 9.71
C ALA A 154 -26.26 8.24 10.99
N GLU A 155 -25.85 6.97 10.97
CA GLU A 155 -25.20 6.30 12.11
C GLU A 155 -23.77 6.79 12.31
N TYR A 156 -23.03 7.01 11.22
CA TYR A 156 -21.68 7.59 11.27
C TYR A 156 -21.69 9.01 11.89
N ALA A 157 -22.65 9.86 11.50
CA ALA A 157 -22.79 11.21 12.06
C ALA A 157 -23.25 11.24 13.53
N ALA A 158 -23.89 10.16 14.03
CA ALA A 158 -24.29 10.02 15.42
C ALA A 158 -23.13 9.58 16.32
N PHE A 159 -22.18 8.81 15.78
CA PHE A 159 -21.03 8.30 16.54
C PHE A 159 -19.92 9.36 16.73
N ARG A 160 -19.85 10.37 15.87
CA ARG A 160 -18.83 11.44 15.94
C ARG A 160 -19.12 12.57 16.95
N ARG A 161 -20.15 12.46 17.81
CA ARG A 161 -20.51 13.46 18.83
C ARG A 161 -20.20 13.01 20.24
#